data_AF-A0A376E2S3-F1
#
_entry.id   AF-A0A376E2S3-F1
#
_cell.length_a   1.000
_cell.length_b   1.000
_cell.length_c   1.000
_cell.angle_alpha   90.00
_cell.angle_beta   90.00
_cell.angle_gamma   90.00
#
_symmetry.space_group_name_H-M   'P 1'
#
loop_
_entity.id
_entity.type
_entity.pdbx_description
1 polymer ?
#
loop_
_entity_poly.entity_id
_entity_poly.type
_entity_poly.pdbx_seq_one_letter_code
_entity_poly.pdbx_strand_id
1 'polypeptide(L)'
;MNRTMVMKNYRLALYLGLALASPAVLAQKKDTLKTDKEKSEKTEGSSKKAKKIDDLIKKGTYKKGLFNTIQVKTDVYFEIPDSLMGRQFLVVNKLSQVPMQVNEAGLNKGMNYENKVISFHRDAVAKKVWVKTLVPQVSSPKNDVITRSVKDNFSESVIEVFDIEAQNNDSTSVAIKVNKIFDGNQKSFNDVLANVGLGGSVKSNLSYIEGVKTFPQNLVVNPS
;
A
#
# COMPACT_ATOMS: atom_id res chain seq x y z
N MET A 1 -85.67 -11.25 9.07
CA MET A 1 -86.93 -10.89 9.75
C MET A 1 -86.71 -9.59 10.51
N ASN A 2 -87.30 -8.46 10.06
CA ASN A 2 -87.32 -7.12 10.70
C ASN A 2 -85.97 -6.45 11.08
N ARG A 3 -85.83 -5.11 11.21
CA ARG A 3 -86.45 -3.93 10.55
C ARG A 3 -85.48 -2.74 10.76
N THR A 4 -85.58 -1.68 9.96
CA THR A 4 -84.84 -0.40 10.11
C THR A 4 -85.35 0.48 11.28
N MET A 5 -84.47 1.30 11.90
CA MET A 5 -84.69 2.74 12.29
C MET A 5 -83.41 3.32 12.96
N VAL A 6 -82.60 4.18 12.32
CA VAL A 6 -82.55 5.68 12.31
C VAL A 6 -81.86 6.36 13.52
N MET A 7 -81.14 7.46 13.21
CA MET A 7 -80.27 8.28 14.08
C MET A 7 -81.01 9.24 15.04
N LYS A 8 -80.27 9.86 15.98
CA LYS A 8 -80.70 11.06 16.72
C LYS A 8 -79.57 12.12 16.75
N ASN A 9 -79.94 13.39 16.56
CA ASN A 9 -79.01 14.50 16.25
C ASN A 9 -78.68 15.40 17.44
N TYR A 10 -77.43 15.90 17.48
CA TYR A 10 -77.01 17.24 17.95
C TYR A 10 -75.77 17.61 17.09
N ARG A 11 -75.73 18.63 16.21
CA ARG A 11 -75.87 20.09 16.42
C ARG A 11 -75.06 20.53 17.65
N LEU A 12 -73.97 21.31 17.56
CA LEU A 12 -73.84 22.57 16.80
C LEU A 12 -72.36 23.04 16.71
N ALA A 13 -71.91 23.47 15.53
CA ALA A 13 -70.68 24.27 15.28
C ALA A 13 -69.31 23.63 15.68
N LEU A 14 -68.12 24.17 15.33
CA LEU A 14 -67.73 25.45 14.71
C LEU A 14 -66.42 25.29 13.89
N TYR A 15 -66.25 26.00 12.76
CA TYR A 15 -65.04 26.22 11.90
C TYR A 15 -63.91 25.15 11.91
N LEU A 16 -63.55 24.43 10.83
CA LEU A 16 -63.36 24.79 9.41
C LEU A 16 -62.49 26.04 9.17
N GLY A 17 -61.22 25.86 8.77
CA GLY A 17 -60.26 26.95 8.58
C GLY A 17 -59.02 26.58 7.76
N LEU A 18 -59.20 26.12 6.52
CA LEU A 18 -58.11 25.82 5.58
C LEU A 18 -57.93 27.00 4.58
N ALA A 19 -56.95 27.89 4.79
CA ALA A 19 -56.64 28.94 3.82
C ALA A 19 -55.19 29.51 3.90
N LEU A 20 -54.47 29.37 2.79
CA LEU A 20 -53.59 30.37 2.14
C LEU A 20 -52.33 30.97 2.84
N ALA A 21 -51.18 30.51 2.35
CA ALA A 21 -50.14 31.30 1.66
C ALA A 21 -49.21 32.33 2.39
N SER A 22 -47.92 31.98 2.36
CA SER A 22 -46.75 32.84 2.08
C SER A 22 -46.14 33.75 3.18
N PRO A 23 -44.84 34.17 3.07
CA PRO A 23 -44.04 34.55 4.24
C PRO A 23 -43.49 36.00 4.28
N ALA A 24 -43.32 36.53 5.50
CA ALA A 24 -42.45 37.66 5.88
C ALA A 24 -41.97 37.43 7.34
N VAL A 25 -40.67 37.39 7.68
CA VAL A 25 -39.62 38.43 7.70
C VAL A 25 -39.70 39.41 8.90
N LEU A 26 -39.05 39.00 9.99
CA LEU A 26 -38.30 39.83 10.96
C LEU A 26 -36.99 39.05 11.23
N ALA A 27 -35.73 39.53 11.14
CA ALA A 27 -35.11 40.86 11.34
C ALA A 27 -35.17 41.28 12.83
N GLN A 28 -34.09 41.54 13.58
CA GLN A 28 -32.64 41.79 13.40
C GLN A 28 -31.91 41.25 14.68
N LYS A 29 -30.58 41.13 14.90
CA LYS A 29 -29.28 41.28 14.18
C LYS A 29 -28.16 41.17 15.27
N LYS A 30 -26.89 40.83 15.04
CA LYS A 30 -26.10 40.55 13.83
C LYS A 30 -25.68 39.05 13.84
N ASP A 31 -24.44 38.52 13.86
CA ASP A 31 -23.09 39.09 13.69
C ASP A 31 -22.23 38.29 12.68
N THR A 32 -20.96 37.95 12.99
CA THR A 32 -19.92 37.63 11.99
C THR A 32 -19.20 36.30 12.23
N LEU A 33 -19.31 35.38 11.26
CA LEU A 33 -18.17 34.76 10.57
C LEU A 33 -18.65 34.27 9.19
N LYS A 34 -17.72 34.08 8.23
CA LYS A 34 -18.05 33.81 6.81
C LYS A 34 -17.42 32.51 6.30
N THR A 35 -18.21 31.79 5.51
CA THR A 35 -17.86 31.16 4.22
C THR A 35 -16.47 30.53 4.06
N ASP A 36 -16.43 29.21 3.86
CA ASP A 36 -16.02 28.70 2.54
C ASP A 36 -16.71 27.37 2.19
N LYS A 37 -16.48 26.88 0.96
CA LYS A 37 -17.23 25.80 0.31
C LYS A 37 -16.70 24.42 0.68
N GLU A 38 -17.58 23.56 1.20
CA GLU A 38 -17.32 22.12 1.19
C GLU A 38 -17.51 21.57 -0.23
N LYS A 39 -16.42 21.54 -0.99
CA LYS A 39 -16.36 21.07 -2.37
C LYS A 39 -16.54 19.56 -2.41
N SER A 40 -17.51 19.06 -3.17
CA SER A 40 -17.60 17.61 -3.44
C SER A 40 -16.37 17.14 -4.21
N GLU A 41 -15.53 16.31 -3.59
CA GLU A 41 -14.58 15.48 -4.32
C GLU A 41 -15.13 14.06 -4.40
N LYS A 42 -15.80 13.79 -5.52
CA LYS A 42 -15.91 12.43 -6.04
C LYS A 42 -14.50 11.84 -6.08
N THR A 43 -14.35 10.60 -5.64
CA THR A 43 -13.14 9.80 -5.89
C THR A 43 -13.07 9.40 -7.37
N GLU A 44 -12.88 10.38 -8.26
CA GLU A 44 -12.65 10.11 -9.68
C GLU A 44 -11.31 9.39 -9.82
N GLY A 45 -11.36 8.22 -10.44
CA GLY A 45 -10.19 7.39 -10.75
C GLY A 45 -9.30 8.05 -11.79
N SER A 46 -8.63 9.14 -11.41
CA SER A 46 -7.62 9.82 -12.23
C SER A 46 -6.45 8.87 -12.43
N SER A 47 -6.53 8.13 -13.53
CA SER A 47 -5.50 7.24 -14.02
C SER A 47 -4.28 8.10 -14.38
N LYS A 48 -3.44 8.37 -13.37
CA LYS A 48 -2.16 9.07 -13.55
C LYS A 48 -1.41 8.40 -14.69
N LYS A 49 -1.00 9.20 -15.68
CA LYS A 49 -0.12 8.73 -16.75
C LYS A 49 1.24 8.50 -16.09
N ALA A 50 1.78 7.29 -16.20
CA ALA A 50 3.09 6.98 -15.62
C ALA A 50 4.13 7.98 -16.16
N LYS A 51 5.01 8.46 -15.28
CA LYS A 51 6.07 9.41 -15.67
C LYS A 51 7.09 8.69 -16.55
N LYS A 52 7.98 9.42 -17.23
CA LYS A 52 9.15 8.78 -17.87
C LYS A 52 10.22 8.49 -16.83
N ILE A 53 10.85 7.32 -16.92
CA ILE A 53 12.02 6.97 -16.09
C ILE A 53 13.16 7.99 -16.31
N ASP A 54 13.35 8.47 -17.53
CA ASP A 54 14.28 9.56 -17.88
C ASP A 54 14.12 10.80 -16.99
N ASP A 55 12.89 11.13 -16.58
CA ASP A 55 12.59 12.33 -15.79
C ASP A 55 12.77 12.12 -14.29
N LEU A 56 12.98 10.87 -13.85
CA LEU A 56 13.51 10.56 -12.51
C LEU A 56 15.05 10.55 -12.55
N ILE A 57 15.65 9.94 -13.59
CA ILE A 57 17.10 9.90 -13.79
C ILE A 57 17.71 11.30 -13.85
N LYS A 58 17.11 12.24 -14.59
CA LYS A 58 17.57 13.66 -14.66
C LYS A 58 17.51 14.41 -13.32
N LYS A 59 16.83 13.87 -12.30
CA LYS A 59 16.61 14.53 -11.00
C LYS A 59 17.39 13.88 -9.84
N GLY A 60 18.25 12.90 -10.12
CA GLY A 60 18.87 12.09 -9.08
C GLY A 60 20.02 11.21 -9.57
N THR A 61 20.49 10.35 -8.69
CA THR A 61 21.59 9.41 -8.97
C THR A 61 21.03 8.12 -9.57
N TYR A 62 21.49 7.75 -10.75
CA TYR A 62 21.17 6.47 -11.40
C TYR A 62 22.35 5.50 -11.32
N LYS A 63 22.08 4.23 -11.01
CA LYS A 63 23.07 3.13 -11.05
C LYS A 63 22.43 1.91 -11.71
N LYS A 64 23.18 1.24 -12.60
CA LYS A 64 22.73 0.00 -13.25
C LYS A 64 23.10 -1.24 -12.44
N GLY A 65 22.30 -2.31 -12.54
CA GLY A 65 22.55 -3.58 -11.86
C GLY A 65 21.41 -4.58 -12.06
N LEU A 66 21.20 -5.47 -11.10
CA LEU A 66 20.10 -6.46 -11.12
C LEU A 66 18.74 -5.76 -11.26
N PHE A 67 18.46 -4.81 -10.37
CA PHE A 67 17.50 -3.73 -10.62
C PHE A 67 18.32 -2.46 -10.78
N ASN A 68 17.94 -1.58 -11.71
CA ASN A 68 18.59 -0.28 -11.78
C ASN A 68 17.97 0.61 -10.68
N THR A 69 18.79 1.42 -10.02
CA THR A 69 18.35 2.23 -8.88
C THR A 69 18.41 3.69 -9.22
N ILE A 70 17.31 4.41 -8.98
CA ILE A 70 17.22 5.86 -9.12
C ILE A 70 16.98 6.45 -7.74
N GLN A 71 17.85 7.35 -7.28
CA GLN A 71 17.71 8.03 -5.99
C GLN A 71 17.52 9.54 -6.17
N VAL A 72 16.34 10.05 -5.80
CA VAL A 72 15.95 11.46 -5.91
C VAL A 72 15.75 12.01 -4.50
N LYS A 73 16.76 12.71 -3.97
CA LYS A 73 16.83 13.09 -2.54
C LYS A 73 16.75 11.85 -1.65
N THR A 74 15.73 11.76 -0.79
CA THR A 74 15.40 10.62 0.07
C THR A 74 14.61 9.51 -0.64
N ASP A 75 14.03 9.79 -1.81
CA ASP A 75 13.20 8.83 -2.52
C ASP A 75 14.06 7.85 -3.33
N VAL A 76 13.82 6.55 -3.12
CA VAL A 76 14.49 5.47 -3.84
C VAL A 76 13.48 4.74 -4.71
N TYR A 77 13.83 4.61 -5.98
CA TYR A 77 13.06 3.87 -6.96
C TYR A 77 13.88 2.70 -7.50
N PHE A 78 13.25 1.53 -7.62
CA PHE A 78 13.80 0.40 -8.38
C PHE A 78 13.15 0.38 -9.76
N GLU A 79 13.95 0.54 -10.80
CA GLU A 79 13.60 0.17 -12.17
C GLU A 79 13.78 -1.35 -12.32
N ILE A 80 12.66 -2.04 -12.57
CA ILE A 80 12.59 -3.48 -12.77
C ILE A 80 12.21 -3.72 -14.25
N PRO A 81 13.11 -4.34 -15.05
CA PRO A 81 12.78 -4.83 -16.39
C PRO A 81 11.72 -5.94 -16.36
N ASP A 82 10.88 -6.02 -17.39
CA ASP A 82 9.85 -7.06 -17.52
C ASP A 82 10.45 -8.48 -17.58
N SER A 83 11.70 -8.62 -18.08
CA SER A 83 12.47 -9.87 -18.08
C SER A 83 12.87 -10.39 -16.69
N LEU A 84 12.61 -9.61 -15.63
CA LEU A 84 12.78 -9.99 -14.23
C LEU A 84 11.44 -10.19 -13.49
N MET A 85 10.31 -9.95 -14.13
CA MET A 85 8.99 -10.28 -13.58
C MET A 85 8.80 -11.80 -13.58
N GLY A 86 8.10 -12.33 -12.57
CA GLY A 86 7.94 -13.77 -12.32
C GLY A 86 9.21 -14.49 -11.86
N ARG A 87 10.40 -13.87 -11.94
CA ARG A 87 11.64 -14.44 -11.40
C ARG A 87 11.60 -14.45 -9.87
N GLN A 88 12.13 -15.52 -9.29
CA GLN A 88 12.32 -15.63 -7.85
C GLN A 88 13.62 -14.95 -7.40
N PHE A 89 13.53 -14.21 -6.29
CA PHE A 89 14.63 -13.51 -5.64
C PHE A 89 14.69 -13.91 -4.16
N LEU A 90 15.90 -14.11 -3.63
CA LEU A 90 16.12 -14.34 -2.20
C LEU A 90 16.39 -13.01 -1.51
N VAL A 91 15.48 -12.59 -0.63
CA VAL A 91 15.72 -11.52 0.35
C VAL A 91 16.44 -12.13 1.55
N VAL A 92 17.59 -11.55 1.91
CA VAL A 92 18.44 -11.99 3.05
C VAL A 92 18.52 -10.84 4.04
N ASN A 93 17.73 -10.93 5.11
CA ASN A 93 17.59 -9.86 6.10
C ASN A 93 18.66 -10.00 7.20
N LYS A 94 19.41 -8.92 7.48
CA LYS A 94 20.55 -8.92 8.40
C LYS A 94 20.53 -7.72 9.35
N LEU A 95 21.05 -7.92 10.57
CA LEU A 95 21.20 -6.84 11.56
C LEU A 95 22.36 -5.90 11.19
N SER A 96 22.03 -4.70 10.69
CA SER A 96 23.03 -3.68 10.28
C SER A 96 23.81 -3.11 11.49
N GLN A 97 23.10 -2.92 12.60
CA GLN A 97 23.60 -2.53 13.91
C GLN A 97 22.77 -3.26 14.99
N VAL A 98 23.28 -3.32 16.21
CA VAL A 98 22.56 -3.85 17.39
C VAL A 98 22.80 -2.94 18.59
N PRO A 99 21.74 -2.45 19.27
CA PRO A 99 21.87 -1.80 20.57
C PRO A 99 22.50 -2.73 21.61
N MET A 100 23.07 -2.18 22.67
CA MET A 100 23.82 -2.97 23.67
C MET A 100 22.97 -4.07 24.31
N GLN A 101 21.70 -3.77 24.63
CA GLN A 101 20.71 -4.70 25.19
C GLN A 101 20.37 -5.86 24.24
N VAL A 102 20.54 -5.64 22.93
CA VAL A 102 20.28 -6.63 21.87
C VAL A 102 21.51 -7.51 21.66
N ASN A 103 22.70 -6.94 21.79
CA ASN A 103 23.96 -7.67 21.82
C ASN A 103 24.10 -8.54 23.08
N GLU A 104 23.64 -8.07 24.25
CA GLU A 104 23.55 -8.84 25.50
C GLU A 104 22.59 -10.04 25.38
N ALA A 105 21.56 -9.95 24.52
CA ALA A 105 20.71 -11.08 24.13
C ALA A 105 21.37 -12.04 23.10
N GLY A 106 22.69 -11.90 22.85
CA GLY A 106 23.48 -12.74 21.94
C GLY A 106 23.38 -12.36 20.45
N LEU A 107 22.57 -11.35 20.09
CA LEU A 107 22.29 -10.99 18.70
C LEU A 107 23.39 -10.08 18.15
N ASN A 108 24.16 -10.56 17.18
CA ASN A 108 25.36 -9.89 16.69
C ASN A 108 25.15 -9.13 15.36
N LYS A 109 25.95 -8.09 15.13
CA LYS A 109 25.97 -7.34 13.86
C LYS A 109 26.33 -8.26 12.68
N GLY A 110 25.62 -8.10 11.57
CA GLY A 110 25.78 -8.90 10.35
C GLY A 110 25.07 -10.26 10.39
N MET A 111 24.52 -10.66 11.54
CA MET A 111 23.75 -11.89 11.67
C MET A 111 22.45 -11.82 10.84
N ASN A 112 22.12 -12.93 10.21
CA ASN A 112 20.88 -13.11 9.46
C ASN A 112 19.76 -13.55 10.40
N TYR A 113 18.62 -12.87 10.36
CA TYR A 113 17.46 -13.19 11.21
C TYR A 113 16.24 -13.70 10.42
N GLU A 114 16.20 -13.44 9.11
CA GLU A 114 15.10 -13.87 8.24
C GLU A 114 15.60 -14.05 6.80
N ASN A 115 15.03 -15.02 6.08
CA ASN A 115 15.19 -15.16 4.62
C ASN A 115 13.81 -15.34 3.99
N LYS A 116 13.57 -14.72 2.83
CA LYS A 116 12.27 -14.77 2.15
C LYS A 116 12.45 -14.90 0.64
N VAL A 117 11.76 -15.84 0.00
CA VAL A 117 11.77 -15.99 -1.46
C VAL A 117 10.59 -15.22 -2.03
N ILE A 118 10.87 -14.20 -2.85
CA ILE A 118 9.85 -13.31 -3.43
C ILE A 118 9.84 -13.34 -4.95
N SER A 119 8.70 -12.99 -5.55
CA SER A 119 8.53 -12.78 -6.99
C SER A 119 7.78 -11.47 -7.25
N PHE A 120 8.20 -10.73 -8.29
CA PHE A 120 7.55 -9.49 -8.72
C PHE A 120 6.63 -9.76 -9.91
N HIS A 121 5.37 -9.35 -9.82
CA HIS A 121 4.35 -9.55 -10.86
C HIS A 121 3.79 -8.20 -11.30
N ARG A 122 3.89 -7.87 -12.59
CA ARG A 122 3.44 -6.59 -13.14
C ARG A 122 1.98 -6.67 -13.59
N ASP A 123 1.14 -5.82 -13.02
CA ASP A 123 -0.22 -5.55 -13.49
C ASP A 123 -0.24 -4.22 -14.25
N ALA A 124 -0.26 -4.30 -15.58
CA ALA A 124 -0.31 -3.13 -16.45
C ALA A 124 -1.69 -2.43 -16.47
N VAL A 125 -2.77 -3.13 -16.09
CA VAL A 125 -4.15 -2.61 -16.10
C VAL A 125 -4.39 -1.80 -14.83
N ALA A 126 -4.08 -2.36 -13.65
CA ALA A 126 -4.15 -1.65 -12.37
C ALA A 126 -2.96 -0.70 -12.13
N LYS A 127 -1.97 -0.68 -13.03
CA LYS A 127 -0.71 0.11 -12.95
C LYS A 127 0.10 -0.17 -11.68
N LYS A 128 0.22 -1.44 -11.31
CA LYS A 128 0.83 -1.89 -10.05
C LYS A 128 1.88 -2.97 -10.28
N VAL A 129 2.81 -3.11 -9.35
CA VAL A 129 3.71 -4.27 -9.23
C VAL A 129 3.39 -4.95 -7.90
N TRP A 130 2.90 -6.18 -7.99
CA TRP A 130 2.54 -7.00 -6.85
C TRP A 130 3.78 -7.81 -6.48
N VAL A 131 4.15 -7.84 -5.20
CA VAL A 131 5.19 -8.74 -4.69
C VAL A 131 4.50 -9.88 -3.98
N LYS A 132 4.88 -11.11 -4.33
CA LYS A 132 4.43 -12.31 -3.65
C LYS A 132 5.60 -13.00 -2.96
N THR A 133 5.31 -13.77 -1.92
CA THR A 133 6.26 -14.69 -1.28
C THR A 133 5.91 -16.13 -1.64
N LEU A 134 6.93 -16.96 -1.76
CA LEU A 134 6.82 -18.41 -1.69
C LEU A 134 7.42 -18.87 -0.35
N VAL A 135 6.75 -19.77 0.36
CA VAL A 135 7.32 -20.47 1.52
C VAL A 135 7.48 -21.94 1.13
N PRO A 136 8.66 -22.36 0.60
CA PRO A 136 8.89 -23.75 0.19
C PRO A 136 9.02 -24.64 1.44
N GLN A 137 7.90 -25.23 1.87
CA GLN A 137 7.85 -26.15 3.03
C GLN A 137 8.37 -27.55 2.68
N VAL A 138 8.18 -28.01 1.43
CA VAL A 138 8.56 -29.35 0.96
C VAL A 138 9.06 -29.28 -0.48
N SER A 139 10.11 -30.04 -0.81
CA SER A 139 10.53 -30.31 -2.19
C SER A 139 10.21 -31.76 -2.55
N SER A 140 9.77 -32.00 -3.79
CA SER A 140 9.48 -33.33 -4.33
C SER A 140 10.24 -33.52 -5.67
N PRO A 141 10.69 -34.74 -6.03
CA PRO A 141 11.37 -34.99 -7.29
C PRO A 141 10.46 -34.71 -8.50
N LYS A 142 10.95 -33.99 -9.52
CA LYS A 142 10.15 -33.49 -10.67
C LYS A 142 9.23 -34.49 -11.38
N ASN A 143 9.51 -35.80 -11.28
CA ASN A 143 8.75 -36.87 -11.94
C ASN A 143 7.79 -37.61 -10.99
N ASP A 144 7.72 -37.21 -9.71
CA ASP A 144 6.85 -37.79 -8.70
C ASP A 144 5.42 -37.23 -8.83
N VAL A 145 4.42 -38.10 -8.77
CA VAL A 145 2.99 -37.72 -8.80
C VAL A 145 2.61 -36.72 -7.70
N ILE A 146 3.28 -36.74 -6.55
CA ILE A 146 3.01 -35.79 -5.46
C ILE A 146 3.52 -34.37 -5.76
N THR A 147 4.42 -34.18 -6.74
CA THR A 147 4.97 -32.85 -7.10
C THR A 147 3.87 -31.86 -7.46
N ARG A 148 2.78 -32.32 -8.09
CA ARG A 148 1.64 -31.44 -8.41
C ARG A 148 0.93 -30.98 -7.14
N SER A 149 0.56 -31.91 -6.25
CA SER A 149 -0.07 -31.61 -4.96
C SER A 149 0.82 -30.72 -4.07
N VAL A 150 2.13 -30.93 -4.06
CA VAL A 150 3.10 -30.07 -3.36
C VAL A 150 3.08 -28.65 -3.93
N LYS A 151 3.13 -28.51 -5.26
CA LYS A 151 3.11 -27.20 -5.92
C LYS A 151 1.78 -26.46 -5.72
N ASP A 152 0.66 -27.17 -5.78
CA ASP A 152 -0.68 -26.59 -5.69
C ASP A 152 -1.01 -26.21 -4.22
N ASN A 153 -0.46 -26.92 -3.23
CA ASN A 153 -0.58 -26.56 -1.80
C ASN A 153 0.26 -25.34 -1.39
N PHE A 154 1.44 -25.12 -1.98
CA PHE A 154 2.33 -24.01 -1.65
C PHE A 154 2.20 -22.84 -2.64
N SER A 155 1.01 -22.24 -2.64
CA SER A 155 0.67 -21.09 -3.49
C SER A 155 1.43 -19.80 -3.11
N GLU A 156 1.61 -18.90 -4.08
CA GLU A 156 2.28 -17.60 -3.87
C GLU A 156 1.34 -16.59 -3.16
N SER A 157 1.63 -16.22 -1.93
CA SER A 157 0.87 -15.19 -1.19
C SER A 157 1.36 -13.78 -1.50
N VAL A 158 0.45 -12.85 -1.83
CA VAL A 158 0.80 -11.42 -1.99
C VAL A 158 1.23 -10.85 -0.63
N ILE A 159 2.41 -10.25 -0.58
CA ILE A 159 2.96 -9.60 0.63
C ILE A 159 2.99 -8.08 0.53
N GLU A 160 3.03 -7.53 -0.69
CA GLU A 160 3.17 -6.08 -0.92
C GLU A 160 2.66 -5.70 -2.31
N VAL A 161 2.20 -4.45 -2.47
CA VAL A 161 1.79 -3.91 -3.79
C VAL A 161 2.29 -2.48 -3.94
N PHE A 162 3.11 -2.24 -4.97
CA PHE A 162 3.62 -0.93 -5.34
C PHE A 162 2.87 -0.33 -6.53
N ASP A 163 2.73 1.00 -6.55
CA ASP A 163 2.27 1.73 -7.73
C ASP A 163 3.42 1.96 -8.72
N ILE A 164 3.12 1.92 -10.03
CA ILE A 164 4.08 2.24 -11.09
C ILE A 164 4.18 3.78 -11.20
N GLU A 165 5.26 4.33 -10.64
CA GLU A 165 5.53 5.77 -10.64
C GLU A 165 6.02 6.26 -12.01
N ALA A 166 6.84 5.45 -12.69
CA ALA A 166 7.35 5.75 -14.02
C ALA A 166 7.57 4.48 -14.86
N GLN A 167 7.71 4.68 -16.18
CA GLN A 167 7.98 3.64 -17.17
C GLN A 167 9.03 4.14 -18.18
N ASN A 168 9.78 3.25 -18.83
CA ASN A 168 10.66 3.60 -19.95
C ASN A 168 9.88 3.85 -21.26
N ASN A 169 10.55 4.43 -22.26
CA ASN A 169 9.93 4.84 -23.53
C ASN A 169 9.43 3.65 -24.36
N ASP A 170 10.18 2.56 -24.36
CA ASP A 170 9.92 1.28 -25.02
C ASP A 170 9.04 0.33 -24.19
N SER A 171 8.56 0.79 -23.02
CA SER A 171 7.62 0.10 -22.13
C SER A 171 8.11 -1.16 -21.40
N THR A 172 9.32 -1.64 -21.66
CA THR A 172 9.93 -2.87 -21.12
C THR A 172 10.43 -2.81 -19.66
N SER A 173 10.35 -1.66 -18.98
CA SER A 173 10.75 -1.50 -17.57
C SER A 173 9.81 -0.55 -16.82
N VAL A 174 9.64 -0.81 -15.52
CA VAL A 174 8.80 -0.01 -14.62
C VAL A 174 9.58 0.40 -13.37
N ALA A 175 9.39 1.64 -12.93
CA ALA A 175 9.97 2.16 -11.70
C ALA A 175 8.92 2.22 -10.57
N ILE A 176 9.25 1.57 -9.46
CA ILE A 176 8.45 1.55 -8.23
C ILE A 176 9.18 2.30 -7.11
N LYS A 177 8.46 3.11 -6.31
CA LYS A 177 9.04 3.77 -5.12
C LYS A 177 9.05 2.81 -3.94
N VAL A 178 10.24 2.46 -3.43
CA VAL A 178 10.40 1.38 -2.43
C VAL A 178 10.47 1.86 -0.98
N ASN A 179 10.53 3.16 -0.71
CA ASN A 179 10.68 3.71 0.65
C ASN A 179 9.76 3.10 1.71
N LYS A 180 8.50 2.80 1.37
CA LYS A 180 7.51 2.27 2.35
C LYS A 180 7.91 0.94 2.98
N ILE A 181 8.64 0.06 2.29
CA ILE A 181 9.09 -1.21 2.89
C ILE A 181 10.35 -1.06 3.78
N PHE A 182 10.79 0.18 3.97
CA PHE A 182 11.90 0.57 4.84
C PHE A 182 11.48 1.66 5.85
N ASP A 183 10.17 1.91 6.01
CA ASP A 183 9.63 2.86 6.98
C ASP A 183 9.41 2.27 8.39
N GLY A 184 9.60 0.96 8.57
CA GLY A 184 9.43 0.26 9.84
C GLY A 184 7.98 0.03 10.30
N ASN A 185 6.98 0.55 9.60
CA ASN A 185 5.58 0.12 9.74
C ASN A 185 5.31 -1.12 8.88
N GLN A 186 5.85 -1.17 7.65
CA GLN A 186 5.59 -2.26 6.71
C GLN A 186 6.39 -3.53 7.05
N LYS A 187 5.72 -4.48 7.70
CA LYS A 187 6.24 -5.82 8.04
C LYS A 187 6.34 -6.78 6.83
N SER A 188 5.98 -6.33 5.63
CA SER A 188 5.90 -7.16 4.41
C SER A 188 7.25 -7.74 3.97
N PHE A 189 8.33 -6.97 4.12
CA PHE A 189 9.70 -7.35 3.76
C PHE A 189 10.63 -7.59 4.95
N ASN A 190 10.31 -7.02 6.11
CA ASN A 190 11.18 -6.97 7.28
C ASN A 190 10.32 -6.82 8.54
N ASP A 191 10.46 -7.76 9.48
CA ASP A 191 9.91 -7.60 10.83
C ASP A 191 10.97 -7.94 11.90
N VAL A 192 12.05 -7.14 11.97
CA VAL A 192 13.13 -7.29 12.97
C VAL A 192 12.54 -7.57 14.36
N LEU A 193 11.66 -6.69 14.84
CA LEU A 193 11.20 -6.71 16.23
C LEU A 193 10.50 -8.02 16.59
N ALA A 194 9.63 -8.56 15.73
CA ALA A 194 9.02 -9.86 15.97
C ALA A 194 10.02 -11.01 15.83
N ASN A 195 10.89 -10.99 14.81
CA ASN A 195 11.86 -12.06 14.55
C ASN A 195 12.96 -12.16 15.60
N VAL A 196 13.34 -11.06 16.28
CA VAL A 196 14.33 -11.06 17.37
C VAL A 196 13.72 -10.98 18.77
N GLY A 197 12.39 -11.11 18.90
CA GLY A 197 11.69 -11.14 20.20
C GLY A 197 11.71 -9.82 20.98
N LEU A 198 12.02 -8.69 20.34
CA LEU A 198 12.08 -7.38 20.98
C LEU A 198 10.71 -6.68 20.92
N GLY A 199 10.10 -6.47 22.08
CA GLY A 199 8.90 -5.65 22.19
C GLY A 199 9.16 -4.17 21.85
N GLY A 200 8.27 -3.56 21.06
CA GLY A 200 8.34 -2.14 20.71
C GLY A 200 7.67 -1.80 19.39
N SER A 201 7.88 -0.58 18.91
CA SER A 201 7.49 -0.11 17.58
C SER A 201 8.57 0.78 16.98
N VAL A 202 8.71 0.74 15.65
CA VAL A 202 9.67 1.60 14.93
C VAL A 202 9.06 3.00 14.75
N LYS A 203 9.89 4.04 14.87
CA LYS A 203 9.45 5.43 14.64
C LYS A 203 9.58 5.79 13.16
N SER A 204 8.57 5.49 12.37
CA SER A 204 8.60 5.65 10.90
C SER A 204 8.89 7.06 10.39
N ASN A 205 8.65 8.10 11.18
CA ASN A 205 9.04 9.47 10.85
C ASN A 205 10.57 9.73 10.96
N LEU A 206 11.32 8.76 11.48
CA LEU A 206 12.78 8.76 11.58
C LEU A 206 13.43 7.66 10.71
N SER A 207 12.65 6.74 10.13
CA SER A 207 13.14 5.63 9.31
C SER A 207 13.21 6.00 7.83
N TYR A 208 14.39 5.84 7.24
CA TYR A 208 14.65 6.11 5.82
C TYR A 208 15.74 5.18 5.28
N ILE A 209 15.99 5.26 3.97
CA ILE A 209 17.08 4.53 3.33
C ILE A 209 18.34 5.41 3.39
N GLU A 210 19.32 5.04 4.21
CA GLU A 210 20.63 5.71 4.27
C GLU A 210 21.38 5.60 2.94
N GLY A 211 21.29 4.43 2.29
CA GLY A 211 21.97 4.21 1.02
C GLY A 211 21.65 2.89 0.33
N VAL A 212 21.92 2.86 -0.97
CA VAL A 212 21.75 1.67 -1.82
C VAL A 212 23.03 1.38 -2.61
N LYS A 213 23.47 0.11 -2.55
CA LYS A 213 24.57 -0.43 -3.33
C LYS A 213 24.01 -1.40 -4.38
N THR A 214 24.36 -1.14 -5.64
CA THR A 214 23.72 -1.73 -6.82
C THR A 214 24.78 -2.50 -7.60
N PHE A 215 24.57 -3.80 -7.83
CA PHE A 215 25.52 -4.68 -8.49
C PHE A 215 24.82 -5.51 -9.60
N PRO A 216 25.55 -6.12 -10.55
CA PRO A 216 24.93 -6.87 -11.65
C PRO A 216 24.07 -8.06 -11.25
N GLN A 217 24.34 -8.70 -10.11
CA GLN A 217 23.65 -9.92 -9.65
C GLN A 217 22.86 -9.76 -8.35
N ASN A 218 23.01 -8.64 -7.65
CA ASN A 218 22.34 -8.37 -6.37
C ASN A 218 22.25 -6.86 -6.08
N LEU A 219 21.50 -6.52 -5.04
CA LEU A 219 21.33 -5.16 -4.54
C LEU A 219 21.33 -5.22 -3.01
N VAL A 220 21.87 -4.18 -2.36
CA VAL A 220 21.87 -4.04 -0.89
C VAL A 220 21.29 -2.68 -0.53
N VAL A 221 20.24 -2.69 0.30
CA VAL A 221 19.64 -1.49 0.91
C VAL A 221 20.10 -1.41 2.36
N ASN A 222 20.58 -0.24 2.77
CA ASN A 222 20.78 0.10 4.18
C ASN A 222 19.64 1.02 4.64
N PRO A 223 18.65 0.53 5.40
CA PRO A 223 17.78 1.38 6.19
C PRO A 223 18.50 1.88 7.45
N SER A 224 18.00 3.00 7.99
CA SER A 224 18.37 3.59 9.28
C SER A 224 17.74 2.85 10.47
#